data_AF-A0A4Z2C2D8-F1
#
_entry.id   AF-A0A4Z2C2D8-F1
#
_cell.length_a   1.000
_cell.length_b   1.000
_cell.length_c   1.000
_cell.angle_alpha   90.00
_cell.angle_beta   90.00
_cell.angle_gamma   90.00
#
_symmetry.space_group_name_H-M   'P 1'
#
loop_
_entity.id
_entity.type
_entity.pdbx_description
1 polymer ?
#
loop_
_entity_poly.entity_id
_entity_poly.type
_entity_poly.pdbx_seq_one_letter_code
_entity_poly.pdbx_strand_id
1 'polypeptide(L)'
;MTPPVNPPAEIEDPEDHKPEDWDERPKIQDPTATKPDDWDEDAPAQIPDEAAVKPDGWLDEEPEYIGDPAAVRPDDWDEDMDGEWEAPQIPNPACEAAPGCGTWKRPMIDNPNYKGKWKPPMIDNPNYQGIWKPRKIPNPAYFEDLQPFKMTPFSAVGLELWSMTSDIFFDNFMITDDRNTADRWANDGWGLKKAAESAAEKKSAAASAAEYKKTDEAQPDVKEEEEEEEEAEEAEEAEPSGPAAEEKNEDSPAEKEEDQEVAADEKLEDDVLRRSPRNRK
;
A
#
# COMPACT_ATOMS: atom_id res chain seq x y z
N MET A 1 15.86 -15.55 -3.47
CA MET A 1 16.15 -15.60 -4.91
C MET A 1 15.13 -16.53 -5.51
N THR A 2 14.19 -15.97 -6.27
CA THR A 2 13.11 -16.70 -6.92
C THR A 2 13.34 -16.53 -8.42
N PRO A 3 13.54 -17.58 -9.21
CA PRO A 3 13.50 -19.00 -8.84
C PRO A 3 14.73 -19.46 -8.03
N PRO A 4 14.60 -20.54 -7.22
CA PRO A 4 15.71 -21.14 -6.51
C PRO A 4 16.71 -21.79 -7.49
N VAL A 5 18.00 -21.81 -7.13
CA VAL A 5 19.05 -22.46 -7.95
C VAL A 5 18.78 -23.96 -8.11
N ASN A 6 18.39 -24.63 -7.03
CA ASN A 6 17.94 -26.01 -7.06
C ASN A 6 16.40 -25.99 -7.10
N PRO A 7 15.77 -26.52 -8.15
CA PRO A 7 14.32 -26.63 -8.18
C PRO A 7 13.81 -27.51 -7.04
N PRO A 8 12.57 -27.32 -6.57
CA PRO A 8 12.02 -28.14 -5.49
C PRO A 8 11.93 -29.62 -5.92
N ALA A 9 12.17 -30.53 -4.97
CA ALA A 9 12.09 -31.97 -5.19
C ALA A 9 10.66 -32.45 -5.51
N GLU A 10 9.67 -31.72 -4.99
CA GLU A 10 8.25 -31.98 -5.20
C GLU A 10 7.58 -30.74 -5.76
N ILE A 11 6.72 -30.93 -6.75
CA ILE A 11 5.83 -29.89 -7.29
C ILE A 11 4.39 -30.27 -7.03
N GLU A 12 3.50 -29.29 -7.04
CA GLU A 12 2.06 -29.53 -7.03
C GLU A 12 1.64 -30.20 -8.35
N ASP A 13 0.79 -31.22 -8.25
CA ASP A 13 0.27 -31.95 -9.41
C ASP A 13 -0.68 -31.06 -10.20
N PRO A 14 -0.34 -30.66 -11.45
CA PRO A 14 -1.19 -29.79 -12.26
C PRO A 14 -2.49 -30.47 -12.70
N GLU A 15 -2.57 -31.80 -12.65
CA GLU A 15 -3.75 -32.57 -13.02
C GLU A 15 -4.64 -32.91 -11.81
N ASP A 16 -4.18 -32.60 -10.59
CA ASP A 16 -5.01 -32.73 -9.39
C ASP A 16 -5.90 -31.50 -9.26
N HIS A 17 -7.19 -31.74 -9.05
CA HIS A 17 -8.20 -30.70 -8.97
C HIS A 17 -9.02 -30.89 -7.71
N LYS A 18 -9.42 -29.76 -7.12
CA LYS A 18 -10.27 -29.74 -5.95
C LYS A 18 -11.57 -30.51 -6.23
N PRO A 19 -11.90 -31.54 -5.43
CA PRO A 19 -13.19 -32.23 -5.53
C PRO A 19 -14.36 -31.26 -5.24
N GLU A 20 -15.49 -31.43 -5.93
CA GLU A 20 -16.68 -30.59 -5.71
C GLU A 20 -17.27 -30.72 -4.29
N ASP A 21 -17.05 -31.87 -3.63
CA ASP A 21 -17.50 -32.15 -2.26
C ASP A 21 -16.55 -31.61 -1.17
N TRP A 22 -15.43 -31.00 -1.57
CA TRP A 22 -14.46 -30.44 -0.62
C TRP A 22 -14.90 -29.06 -0.14
N ASP A 23 -15.36 -28.97 1.12
CA ASP A 23 -15.77 -27.69 1.71
C ASP A 23 -14.60 -26.99 2.42
N GLU A 24 -14.14 -25.90 1.81
CA GLU A 24 -13.08 -25.02 2.33
C GLU A 24 -13.62 -23.90 3.22
N ARG A 25 -14.94 -23.82 3.42
CA ARG A 25 -15.53 -22.77 4.25
C ARG A 25 -15.41 -23.16 5.71
N PRO A 26 -14.63 -22.42 6.53
CA PRO A 26 -14.50 -22.72 7.95
C PRO A 26 -15.81 -22.46 8.70
N LYS A 27 -16.61 -21.50 8.24
CA LYS A 27 -17.89 -21.13 8.83
C LYS A 27 -18.98 -21.12 7.77
N ILE A 28 -20.15 -21.66 8.13
CA ILE A 28 -21.36 -21.64 7.31
C ILE A 28 -22.47 -20.91 8.06
N GLN A 29 -23.43 -20.38 7.31
CA GLN A 29 -24.66 -19.85 7.89
C GLN A 29 -25.43 -20.98 8.56
N ASP A 30 -25.90 -20.75 9.78
CA ASP A 30 -26.68 -21.72 10.52
C ASP A 30 -27.97 -22.09 9.75
N PRO A 31 -28.09 -23.34 9.25
CA PRO A 31 -29.27 -23.75 8.50
C PRO A 31 -30.52 -23.89 9.38
N THR A 32 -30.35 -23.91 10.71
CA THR A 32 -31.44 -24.03 11.69
C THR A 32 -31.96 -22.68 12.15
N ALA A 33 -31.18 -21.60 11.95
CA ALA A 33 -31.61 -20.27 12.27
C ALA A 33 -32.65 -19.80 11.25
N THR A 34 -33.81 -19.37 11.74
CA THR A 34 -34.85 -18.73 10.92
C THR A 34 -34.96 -17.26 11.29
N LYS A 35 -35.34 -16.44 10.30
CA LYS A 35 -35.63 -15.03 10.51
C LYS A 35 -36.69 -14.88 11.61
N PRO A 36 -36.45 -14.06 12.66
CA PRO A 36 -37.46 -13.73 13.66
C PRO A 36 -38.64 -12.96 13.04
N ASP A 37 -39.86 -13.23 13.50
CA ASP A 37 -41.06 -12.53 13.00
C ASP A 37 -41.06 -11.01 13.29
N ASP A 38 -40.33 -10.57 14.31
CA ASP A 38 -40.14 -9.16 14.69
C ASP A 38 -39.13 -8.41 13.79
N TRP A 39 -38.51 -9.11 12.84
CA TRP A 39 -37.50 -8.52 11.96
C TRP A 39 -38.10 -8.01 10.65
N ASP A 40 -38.43 -6.73 10.61
CA ASP A 40 -38.88 -6.06 9.38
C ASP A 40 -37.68 -5.68 8.49
N GLU A 41 -37.60 -6.27 7.30
CA GLU A 41 -36.53 -5.99 6.31
C GLU A 41 -36.91 -4.89 5.31
N ASP A 42 -38.21 -4.58 5.21
CA ASP A 42 -38.75 -3.56 4.32
C ASP A 42 -38.79 -2.18 4.99
N ALA A 43 -38.57 -2.12 6.31
CA ALA A 43 -38.37 -0.89 7.03
C ALA A 43 -37.24 -0.07 6.37
N PRO A 44 -37.48 1.20 6.00
CA PRO A 44 -36.42 2.04 5.46
C PRO A 44 -35.44 2.43 6.55
N ALA A 45 -34.16 2.56 6.19
CA ALA A 45 -33.10 2.99 7.10
C ALA A 45 -33.36 4.38 7.67
N GLN A 46 -33.97 5.25 6.86
CA GLN A 46 -34.30 6.60 7.25
C GLN A 46 -35.79 6.89 7.02
N ILE A 47 -36.37 7.62 7.95
CA ILE A 47 -37.74 8.11 7.92
C ILE A 47 -37.73 9.64 7.97
N PRO A 48 -38.70 10.32 7.34
CA PRO A 48 -38.77 11.77 7.43
C PRO A 48 -39.05 12.20 8.88
N ASP A 49 -38.31 13.18 9.37
CA ASP A 49 -38.51 13.73 10.71
C ASP A 49 -39.86 14.46 10.78
N GLU A 50 -40.80 13.91 11.55
CA GLU A 50 -42.10 14.53 11.78
C GLU A 50 -42.05 15.78 12.65
N ALA A 51 -41.02 15.91 13.49
CA ALA A 51 -40.81 17.08 14.34
C ALA A 51 -40.13 18.24 13.60
N ALA A 52 -39.47 17.98 12.47
CA ALA A 52 -38.88 19.02 11.65
C ALA A 52 -39.99 19.86 10.98
N VAL A 53 -39.98 21.15 11.31
CA VAL A 53 -40.81 22.19 10.70
C VAL A 53 -39.94 22.99 9.74
N LYS A 54 -40.52 23.35 8.60
CA LYS A 54 -39.88 24.21 7.62
C LYS A 54 -39.58 25.59 8.23
N PRO A 55 -38.33 26.11 8.13
CA PRO A 55 -38.00 27.44 8.62
C PRO A 55 -38.81 28.54 7.95
N ASP A 56 -39.22 29.54 8.73
CA ASP A 56 -39.86 30.75 8.21
C ASP A 56 -38.87 31.54 7.33
N GLY A 57 -39.26 31.84 6.08
CA GLY A 57 -38.41 32.56 5.11
C GLY A 57 -37.69 31.68 4.08
N TRP A 58 -37.99 30.38 4.02
CA TRP A 58 -37.50 29.49 2.97
C TRP A 58 -38.08 29.86 1.59
N LEU A 59 -37.22 30.00 0.59
CA LEU A 59 -37.59 30.42 -0.77
C LEU A 59 -37.88 29.19 -1.66
N ASP A 60 -39.14 28.73 -1.73
CA ASP A 60 -39.49 27.53 -2.53
C ASP A 60 -39.42 27.74 -4.04
N GLU A 61 -39.65 28.98 -4.48
CA GLU A 61 -39.76 29.34 -5.91
C GLU A 61 -38.39 29.55 -6.56
N GLU A 62 -37.36 29.85 -5.77
CA GLU A 62 -36.01 30.08 -6.24
C GLU A 62 -35.20 28.77 -6.20
N PRO A 63 -34.52 28.38 -7.30
CA PRO A 63 -33.67 27.20 -7.30
C PRO A 63 -32.43 27.43 -6.43
N GLU A 64 -31.94 26.35 -5.81
CA GLU A 64 -30.72 26.38 -4.98
C GLU A 64 -29.47 26.73 -5.81
N TYR A 65 -29.43 26.26 -7.05
CA TYR A 65 -28.37 26.52 -8.00
C TYR A 65 -28.92 27.19 -9.27
N ILE A 66 -28.18 28.19 -9.76
CA ILE A 66 -28.44 28.87 -11.03
C ILE A 66 -27.23 28.65 -11.95
N GLY A 67 -27.44 28.65 -13.27
CA GLY A 67 -26.33 28.65 -14.21
C GLY A 67 -25.53 29.94 -14.09
N ASP A 68 -24.20 29.84 -14.11
CA ASP A 68 -23.31 31.00 -14.03
C ASP A 68 -23.55 31.94 -15.24
N PRO A 69 -24.03 33.18 -15.02
CA PRO A 69 -24.25 34.14 -16.10
C PRO A 69 -22.95 34.63 -16.74
N ALA A 70 -21.80 34.42 -16.10
CA ALA A 70 -20.48 34.78 -16.62
C ALA A 70 -19.82 33.62 -17.39
N ALA A 71 -20.36 32.40 -17.31
CA ALA A 71 -19.83 31.28 -18.07
C ALA A 71 -20.14 31.45 -19.56
N VAL A 72 -19.09 31.33 -20.37
CA VAL A 72 -19.19 31.36 -21.83
C VAL A 72 -18.80 29.99 -22.36
N ARG A 73 -19.55 29.49 -23.33
CA ARG A 73 -19.21 28.26 -24.02
C ARG A 73 -17.81 28.37 -24.65
N PRO A 74 -16.91 27.40 -24.43
CA PRO A 74 -15.61 27.38 -25.09
C PRO A 74 -15.73 27.36 -26.63
N ASP A 75 -14.80 28.00 -27.32
CA ASP A 75 -14.77 28.04 -28.79
C ASP A 75 -14.54 26.65 -29.43
N ASP A 76 -13.96 25.71 -28.68
CA ASP A 76 -13.68 24.33 -29.11
C ASP A 76 -14.79 23.34 -28.72
N TRP A 77 -15.94 23.83 -28.21
CA TRP A 77 -17.09 22.98 -27.87
C TRP A 77 -17.88 22.60 -29.12
N ASP A 78 -18.02 21.30 -29.38
CA ASP A 78 -18.79 20.79 -30.52
C ASP A 78 -20.10 20.17 -30.03
N GLU A 79 -21.26 20.75 -30.39
CA GLU A 79 -22.56 20.25 -29.95
C GLU A 79 -22.92 18.86 -30.50
N ASP A 80 -22.34 18.43 -31.63
CA ASP A 80 -22.58 17.11 -32.24
C ASP A 80 -21.74 16.01 -31.57
N MET A 81 -20.54 16.36 -31.10
CA MET A 81 -19.62 15.43 -30.41
C MET A 81 -19.73 15.47 -28.87
N ASP A 82 -19.85 16.66 -28.28
CA ASP A 82 -19.83 16.91 -26.83
C ASP A 82 -21.24 17.12 -26.23
N GLY A 83 -22.25 17.37 -27.07
CA GLY A 83 -23.65 17.60 -26.67
C GLY A 83 -24.01 19.07 -26.41
N GLU A 84 -25.24 19.32 -25.95
CA GLU A 84 -25.69 20.68 -25.61
C GLU A 84 -24.86 21.24 -24.44
N TRP A 85 -24.27 22.42 -24.64
CA TRP A 85 -23.49 23.07 -23.59
C TRP A 85 -24.41 23.62 -22.48
N GLU A 86 -24.18 23.17 -21.24
CA GLU A 86 -24.83 23.70 -20.04
C GLU A 86 -23.81 24.50 -19.20
N ALA A 87 -24.23 25.67 -18.73
CA ALA A 87 -23.40 26.50 -17.87
C ALA A 87 -23.14 25.81 -16.51
N PRO A 88 -21.94 25.97 -15.92
CA PRO A 88 -21.67 25.50 -14.55
C PRO A 88 -22.70 26.06 -13.56
N GLN A 89 -23.17 25.20 -12.65
CA GLN A 89 -24.12 25.58 -11.62
C GLN A 89 -23.41 26.27 -10.45
N ILE A 90 -23.85 27.48 -10.12
CA ILE A 90 -23.38 28.27 -8.97
C ILE A 90 -24.50 28.40 -7.92
N PRO A 91 -24.18 28.50 -6.62
CA PRO A 91 -25.19 28.75 -5.60
C PRO A 91 -25.89 30.09 -5.86
N ASN A 92 -27.22 30.10 -5.79
CA ASN A 92 -27.99 31.31 -6.05
C ASN A 92 -27.73 32.36 -4.94
N PRO A 93 -27.29 33.59 -5.28
CA PRO A 93 -26.99 34.62 -4.28
C PRO A 93 -28.21 35.04 -3.47
N ALA A 94 -29.43 34.85 -3.98
CA ALA A 94 -30.66 35.07 -3.20
C ALA A 94 -30.80 34.09 -2.02
N CYS A 95 -30.16 32.93 -2.11
CA CYS A 95 -30.21 31.86 -1.11
C CYS A 95 -29.22 32.07 0.03
N GLU A 96 -28.13 32.83 -0.19
CA GLU A 96 -27.22 33.22 0.89
C GLU A 96 -27.89 34.15 1.92
N ALA A 97 -28.89 34.94 1.47
CA ALA A 97 -29.65 35.85 2.33
C ALA A 97 -30.85 35.20 3.03
N ALA A 98 -31.19 33.95 2.67
CA ALA A 98 -32.34 33.22 3.19
C ALA A 98 -31.92 31.96 3.97
N PRO A 99 -32.79 31.38 4.81
CA PRO A 99 -32.50 30.11 5.51
C PRO A 99 -32.33 28.90 4.58
N GLY A 100 -32.81 29.00 3.34
CA GLY A 100 -32.68 27.98 2.30
C GLY A 100 -33.54 28.27 1.08
N CYS A 101 -33.26 27.57 -0.01
CA CYS A 101 -33.91 27.71 -1.32
C CYS A 101 -34.30 26.37 -1.91
N GLY A 102 -35.18 26.41 -2.90
CA GLY A 102 -35.67 25.25 -3.61
C GLY A 102 -36.76 24.50 -2.84
N THR A 103 -37.15 23.33 -3.32
CA THR A 103 -38.20 22.54 -2.66
C THR A 103 -37.70 22.01 -1.33
N TRP A 104 -38.29 22.49 -0.22
CA TRP A 104 -37.91 22.02 1.11
C TRP A 104 -38.19 20.52 1.24
N LYS A 105 -37.13 19.74 1.49
CA LYS A 105 -37.22 18.32 1.83
C LYS A 105 -37.05 18.18 3.34
N ARG A 106 -37.96 17.45 3.97
CA ARG A 106 -37.87 17.15 5.40
C ARG A 106 -36.56 16.40 5.64
N PRO A 107 -35.80 16.74 6.70
CA PRO A 107 -34.61 15.97 7.05
C PRO A 107 -35.00 14.53 7.35
N MET A 108 -34.16 13.60 6.90
CA MET A 108 -34.32 12.19 7.14
C MET A 108 -33.60 11.83 8.44
N ILE A 109 -34.30 11.18 9.36
CA ILE A 109 -33.74 10.67 10.63
C ILE A 109 -33.65 9.15 10.59
N ASP A 110 -32.70 8.60 11.34
CA ASP A 110 -32.53 7.16 11.43
C ASP A 110 -33.76 6.51 12.05
N ASN A 111 -34.28 5.47 11.40
CA ASN A 111 -35.44 4.75 11.87
C ASN A 111 -35.04 3.79 13.01
N PRO A 112 -35.56 3.96 14.25
CA PRO A 112 -35.21 3.09 15.37
C PRO A 112 -35.58 1.62 15.15
N ASN A 113 -36.53 1.35 14.26
CA ASN A 113 -36.98 0.00 13.93
C ASN A 113 -36.20 -0.63 12.76
N TYR A 114 -35.28 0.11 12.14
CA TYR A 114 -34.47 -0.43 11.05
C TYR A 114 -33.45 -1.43 11.58
N LYS A 115 -33.63 -2.70 11.22
CA LYS A 115 -32.70 -3.78 11.54
C LYS A 115 -31.89 -4.24 10.32
N GLY A 116 -32.27 -3.80 9.11
CA GLY A 116 -31.62 -4.19 7.85
C GLY A 116 -32.05 -5.58 7.39
N LYS A 117 -31.29 -6.18 6.47
CA LYS A 117 -31.55 -7.56 6.03
C LYS A 117 -31.05 -8.55 7.07
N TRP A 118 -31.91 -9.50 7.47
CA TRP A 118 -31.55 -10.50 8.45
C TRP A 118 -30.51 -11.44 7.85
N LYS A 119 -29.43 -11.68 8.60
CA LYS A 119 -28.40 -12.65 8.25
C LYS A 119 -28.31 -13.70 9.37
N PRO A 120 -28.39 -15.00 9.05
CA PRO A 120 -28.22 -16.05 10.04
C PRO A 120 -26.83 -15.99 10.69
N PRO A 121 -26.69 -16.42 11.96
CA PRO A 121 -25.39 -16.50 12.61
C PRO A 121 -24.47 -17.48 11.87
N MET A 122 -23.17 -17.21 11.92
CA MET A 122 -22.14 -18.08 11.33
C MET A 122 -21.73 -19.14 12.36
N ILE A 123 -21.91 -20.42 12.03
CA ILE A 123 -21.48 -21.57 12.82
C ILE A 123 -20.27 -22.24 12.18
N ASP A 124 -19.46 -22.92 12.98
CA ASP A 124 -18.34 -23.71 12.46
C ASP A 124 -18.88 -24.87 11.61
N ASN A 125 -18.30 -25.04 10.43
CA ASN A 125 -18.75 -26.03 9.47
C ASN A 125 -18.27 -27.44 9.87
N PRO A 126 -19.18 -28.38 10.19
CA PRO A 126 -18.78 -29.74 10.54
C PRO A 126 -18.07 -30.49 9.40
N ASN A 127 -18.29 -30.08 8.15
CA ASN A 127 -17.69 -30.67 6.95
C ASN A 127 -16.44 -29.91 6.47
N TYR A 128 -15.90 -28.98 7.28
CA TYR A 128 -14.69 -28.27 6.91
C TYR A 128 -13.50 -29.22 6.83
N GLN A 129 -12.99 -29.43 5.62
CA GLN A 129 -11.87 -30.34 5.36
C GLN A 129 -10.51 -29.62 5.31
N GLY A 130 -10.51 -28.29 5.53
CA GLY A 130 -9.32 -27.45 5.37
C GLY A 130 -9.29 -26.76 4.00
N ILE A 131 -8.32 -25.88 3.82
CA ILE A 131 -8.03 -25.32 2.49
C ILE A 131 -7.42 -26.45 1.65
N TRP A 132 -8.04 -26.75 0.51
CA TRP A 132 -7.57 -27.80 -0.38
C TRP A 132 -6.21 -27.40 -0.94
N LYS A 133 -5.28 -28.36 -0.99
CA LYS A 133 -4.00 -28.21 -1.67
C LYS A 133 -3.81 -29.39 -2.62
N PRO A 134 -3.30 -29.16 -3.84
CA PRO A 134 -2.99 -30.23 -4.76
C PRO A 134 -2.03 -31.24 -4.12
N ARG A 135 -2.13 -32.51 -4.52
CA ARG A 135 -1.12 -33.49 -4.14
C ARG A 135 0.24 -33.09 -4.68
N LYS A 136 1.26 -33.37 -3.88
CA LYS A 136 2.66 -33.21 -4.27
C LYS A 136 3.11 -34.43 -5.06
N ILE A 137 3.70 -34.19 -6.23
CA ILE A 137 4.32 -35.20 -7.08
C ILE A 137 5.82 -34.93 -7.20
N PRO A 138 6.64 -35.98 -7.41
CA PRO A 138 8.07 -35.79 -7.66
C PRO A 138 8.26 -34.91 -8.90
N ASN A 139 9.10 -33.89 -8.78
CA ASN A 139 9.35 -32.96 -9.86
C ASN A 139 10.19 -33.65 -10.96
N PRO A 140 9.66 -33.81 -12.19
CA PRO A 140 10.41 -34.43 -13.27
C PRO A 140 11.61 -33.60 -13.73
N ALA A 141 11.64 -32.30 -13.44
CA ALA A 141 12.73 -31.38 -13.71
C ALA A 141 13.67 -31.19 -12.50
N TYR A 142 13.54 -32.01 -11.45
CA TYR A 142 14.42 -31.93 -10.29
C TYR A 142 15.88 -32.20 -10.66
N PHE A 143 16.75 -31.31 -10.24
CA PHE A 143 18.19 -31.53 -10.18
C PHE A 143 18.73 -30.91 -8.90
N GLU A 144 19.85 -31.45 -8.43
CA GLU A 144 20.55 -30.94 -7.25
C GLU A 144 21.94 -30.47 -7.68
N ASP A 145 22.18 -29.15 -7.67
CA ASP A 145 23.52 -28.60 -7.78
C ASP A 145 24.12 -28.44 -6.38
N LEU A 146 25.18 -29.21 -6.10
CA LEU A 146 25.94 -29.14 -4.86
C LEU A 146 26.94 -27.98 -4.85
N GLN A 147 27.20 -27.34 -6.00
CA GLN A 147 28.17 -26.26 -6.14
C GLN A 147 27.63 -25.05 -6.94
N PRO A 148 26.55 -24.37 -6.49
CA PRO A 148 25.96 -23.21 -7.16
C PRO A 148 26.93 -22.06 -7.50
N PHE A 149 28.03 -21.95 -6.75
CA PHE A 149 29.04 -20.91 -6.94
C PHE A 149 29.91 -21.12 -8.20
N LYS A 150 29.89 -22.32 -8.79
CA LYS A 150 30.64 -22.63 -10.01
C LYS A 150 29.85 -22.24 -11.25
N MET A 151 29.61 -20.94 -11.38
CA MET A 151 28.93 -20.37 -12.54
C MET A 151 29.82 -20.37 -13.78
N THR A 152 29.22 -20.11 -14.94
CA THR A 152 29.96 -19.90 -16.18
C THR A 152 30.89 -18.69 -16.05
N PRO A 153 32.12 -18.75 -16.58
CA PRO A 153 33.07 -17.66 -16.45
C PRO A 153 32.56 -16.42 -17.20
N PHE A 154 32.73 -15.25 -16.61
CA PHE A 154 32.43 -13.97 -17.23
C PHE A 154 33.70 -13.32 -17.79
N SER A 155 33.55 -12.40 -18.73
CA SER A 155 34.68 -11.70 -19.38
C SER A 155 34.48 -10.18 -19.50
N ALA A 156 33.32 -9.68 -19.10
CA ALA A 156 32.99 -8.27 -19.15
C ALA A 156 32.19 -7.88 -17.91
N VAL A 157 32.29 -6.62 -17.52
CA VAL A 157 31.44 -5.97 -16.52
C VAL A 157 30.64 -4.89 -17.22
N GLY A 158 29.32 -4.93 -17.07
CA GLY A 158 28.40 -3.93 -17.58
C GLY A 158 27.55 -3.38 -16.43
N LEU A 159 27.17 -2.11 -16.54
CA LEU A 159 26.23 -1.45 -15.64
C LEU A 159 24.95 -1.20 -16.43
N GLU A 160 23.87 -1.86 -16.06
CA GLU A 160 22.54 -1.69 -16.62
C GLU A 160 21.65 -1.17 -15.49
N LEU A 161 21.15 0.06 -15.65
CA LEU A 161 20.46 0.82 -14.62
C LEU A 161 19.41 1.72 -15.27
N TRP A 162 18.23 1.78 -14.66
CA TRP A 162 17.24 2.82 -14.95
C TRP A 162 17.31 3.89 -13.86
N SER A 163 17.54 5.14 -14.25
CA SER A 163 17.62 6.28 -13.32
C SER A 163 16.96 7.52 -13.90
N MET A 164 16.29 8.28 -13.03
CA MET A 164 15.78 9.63 -13.31
C MET A 164 16.82 10.72 -13.01
N THR A 165 17.86 10.42 -12.22
CA THR A 165 18.92 11.34 -11.81
C THR A 165 20.22 11.07 -12.58
N SER A 166 20.89 12.14 -13.00
CA SER A 166 22.17 12.09 -13.75
C SER A 166 23.41 11.97 -12.88
N ASP A 167 23.31 12.29 -11.59
CA ASP A 167 24.48 12.55 -10.74
C ASP A 167 24.86 11.32 -9.91
N ILE A 168 25.02 10.18 -10.58
CA ILE A 168 25.46 8.93 -9.96
C ILE A 168 26.92 8.68 -10.35
N PHE A 169 27.80 8.61 -9.35
CA PHE A 169 29.24 8.41 -9.56
C PHE A 169 29.64 6.98 -9.19
N PHE A 170 30.09 6.21 -10.19
CA PHE A 170 30.70 4.91 -9.99
C PHE A 170 32.21 4.98 -10.17
N ASP A 171 32.97 4.44 -9.22
CA ASP A 171 34.43 4.37 -9.26
C ASP A 171 34.91 3.12 -8.51
N ASN A 172 36.20 2.81 -8.65
CA ASN A 172 36.90 1.74 -7.95
C ASN A 172 36.43 0.31 -8.28
N PHE A 173 36.05 0.05 -9.54
CA PHE A 173 35.76 -1.31 -9.99
C PHE A 173 36.98 -2.23 -9.84
N MET A 174 36.84 -3.26 -9.01
CA MET A 174 37.86 -4.29 -8.78
C MET A 174 37.21 -5.68 -8.77
N ILE A 175 37.86 -6.64 -9.43
CA ILE A 175 37.44 -8.03 -9.46
C ILE A 175 38.64 -8.89 -9.06
N THR A 176 38.52 -9.63 -7.96
CA THR A 176 39.57 -10.51 -7.45
C THR A 176 38.97 -11.72 -6.75
N ASP A 177 39.75 -12.79 -6.66
CA ASP A 177 39.43 -14.03 -5.94
C ASP A 177 39.98 -14.04 -4.50
N ASP A 178 40.90 -13.12 -4.15
CA ASP A 178 41.48 -13.00 -2.81
C ASP A 178 40.83 -11.88 -2.00
N ARG A 179 40.26 -12.25 -0.85
CA ARG A 179 39.63 -11.32 0.08
C ARG A 179 40.60 -10.29 0.64
N ASN A 180 41.83 -10.69 0.98
CA ASN A 180 42.76 -9.76 1.64
C ASN A 180 43.20 -8.63 0.69
N THR A 181 43.35 -8.95 -0.59
CA THR A 181 43.67 -7.97 -1.63
C THR A 181 42.50 -7.00 -1.85
N ALA A 182 41.26 -7.50 -1.85
CA ALA A 182 40.06 -6.65 -1.93
C ALA A 182 39.95 -5.69 -0.74
N ASP A 183 40.16 -6.18 0.49
CA ASP A 183 40.07 -5.37 1.70
C ASP A 183 41.13 -4.25 1.73
N ARG A 184 42.35 -4.54 1.29
CA ARG A 184 43.41 -3.51 1.18
C ARG A 184 43.05 -2.43 0.17
N TRP A 185 42.63 -2.83 -1.03
CA TRP A 185 42.21 -1.89 -2.07
C TRP A 185 41.03 -1.01 -1.63
N ALA A 186 40.05 -1.60 -0.95
CA ALA A 186 38.90 -0.87 -0.41
C ALA A 186 39.33 0.18 0.63
N ASN A 187 40.27 -0.16 1.52
CA ASN A 187 40.81 0.78 2.51
C ASN A 187 41.62 1.90 1.86
N ASP A 188 42.48 1.57 0.89
CA ASP A 188 43.33 2.55 0.20
C ASP A 188 42.52 3.50 -0.70
N GLY A 189 41.41 3.04 -1.28
CA GLY A 189 40.53 3.85 -2.12
C GLY A 189 39.38 4.47 -1.32
N TRP A 190 38.31 3.68 -1.13
CA TRP A 190 37.07 4.13 -0.52
C TRP A 190 37.23 4.57 0.93
N GLY A 191 38.05 3.88 1.72
CA GLY A 191 38.28 4.22 3.13
C GLY A 191 38.80 5.65 3.31
N LEU A 192 39.76 6.06 2.48
CA LEU A 192 40.29 7.43 2.48
C LEU A 192 39.25 8.45 1.99
N LYS A 193 38.57 8.13 0.88
CA LYS A 193 37.52 9.00 0.31
C LYS A 193 36.40 9.25 1.31
N LYS A 194 35.88 8.20 1.94
CA LYS A 194 34.78 8.29 2.91
C LYS A 194 35.16 9.08 4.16
N ALA A 195 36.38 8.90 4.67
CA ALA A 195 36.87 9.68 5.80
C ALA A 195 36.95 11.19 5.46
N ALA A 196 37.41 11.52 4.24
CA ALA A 196 37.47 12.89 3.77
C ALA A 196 36.07 13.50 3.52
N GLU A 197 35.16 12.74 2.89
CA GLU A 197 33.78 13.15 2.64
C GLU A 197 33.02 13.40 3.93
N SER A 198 33.07 12.48 4.90
CA SER A 198 32.41 12.67 6.20
C SER A 198 32.95 13.90 6.95
N ALA A 199 34.26 14.17 6.87
CA ALA A 199 34.83 15.37 7.45
C ALA A 199 34.41 16.65 6.70
N ALA A 200 34.21 16.59 5.38
CA ALA A 200 33.73 17.70 4.57
C ALA A 200 32.24 17.98 4.81
N GLU A 201 31.41 16.95 4.92
CA GLU A 201 29.99 17.04 5.26
C GLU A 201 29.78 17.65 6.65
N LYS A 202 30.55 17.20 7.65
CA LYS A 202 30.50 17.80 9.00
C LYS A 202 30.88 19.28 8.98
N LYS A 203 31.86 19.66 8.15
CA LYS A 203 32.27 21.07 7.98
C LYS A 203 31.22 21.89 7.22
N SER A 204 30.58 21.34 6.19
CA SER A 204 29.54 22.05 5.44
C SER A 204 28.26 22.19 6.26
N ALA A 205 27.89 21.18 7.06
CA ALA A 205 26.78 21.25 8.01
C ALA A 205 27.05 22.26 9.14
N ALA A 206 28.28 22.32 9.67
CA ALA A 206 28.66 23.34 10.65
C ALA A 206 28.69 24.76 10.04
N ALA A 207 29.08 24.88 8.76
CA ALA A 207 29.07 26.16 8.06
C ALA A 207 27.65 26.64 7.73
N SER A 208 26.75 25.77 7.28
CA SER A 208 25.34 26.13 7.03
C SER A 208 24.60 26.46 8.34
N ALA A 209 24.88 25.75 9.44
CA ALA A 209 24.37 26.09 10.75
C ALA A 209 24.91 27.43 11.28
N ALA A 210 26.17 27.77 11.00
CA ALA A 210 26.76 29.07 11.36
C ALA A 210 26.23 30.22 10.48
N GLU A 211 25.88 29.95 9.23
CA GLU A 211 25.28 30.92 8.32
C GLU A 211 23.81 31.19 8.67
N TYR A 212 23.05 30.16 9.05
CA TYR A 212 21.67 30.30 9.56
C TYR A 212 21.61 31.16 10.84
N LYS A 213 22.60 31.02 11.73
CA LYS A 213 22.75 31.87 12.93
C LYS A 213 23.14 33.33 12.64
N LYS A 214 23.51 33.68 11.40
CA LYS A 214 23.90 35.05 11.02
C LYS A 214 22.75 35.87 10.40
N THR A 215 21.65 35.22 10.03
CA THR A 215 20.47 35.88 9.41
C THR A 215 19.23 35.93 10.31
N ASP A 216 19.27 35.45 11.55
CA ASP A 216 18.09 35.47 12.42
C ASP A 216 18.06 36.70 13.35
N GLU A 217 17.17 37.63 13.02
CA GLU A 217 16.53 38.48 14.02
C GLU A 217 15.69 37.56 14.92
N ALA A 218 16.04 37.52 16.20
CA ALA A 218 15.68 36.46 17.14
C ALA A 218 14.19 36.09 17.16
N GLN A 219 13.88 34.81 16.95
CA GLN A 219 12.66 34.19 17.47
C GLN A 219 12.94 33.39 18.76
N PRO A 220 12.17 33.60 19.85
CA PRO A 220 12.29 32.83 21.08
C PRO A 220 11.35 31.62 21.02
N ASP A 221 11.89 30.41 20.99
CA ASP A 221 11.44 29.22 21.73
C ASP A 221 12.11 27.96 21.14
N VAL A 222 13.22 27.53 21.76
CA VAL A 222 13.64 26.13 21.75
C VAL A 222 14.12 25.83 23.15
N LYS A 223 13.28 25.16 23.94
CA LYS A 223 13.68 24.56 25.22
C LYS A 223 14.52 23.32 24.93
N GLU A 224 15.59 23.21 25.70
CA GLU A 224 16.57 22.14 25.74
C GLU A 224 15.92 20.79 26.09
N GLU A 225 16.10 19.79 25.22
CA GLU A 225 15.93 18.37 25.50
C GLU A 225 17.22 17.67 25.06
N GLU A 226 18.29 17.87 25.84
CA GLU A 226 19.56 17.13 25.76
C GLU A 226 19.98 16.81 27.22
N GLU A 227 19.31 15.87 27.88
CA GLU A 227 19.79 15.37 29.18
C GLU A 227 19.39 13.92 29.52
N GLU A 228 18.76 13.15 28.60
CA GLU A 228 18.23 11.80 28.92
C GLU A 228 18.99 10.60 28.31
N GLU A 229 20.06 10.81 27.51
CA GLU A 229 20.79 9.69 26.89
C GLU A 229 21.99 9.15 27.71
N GLU A 230 22.42 9.79 28.80
CA GLU A 230 23.64 9.37 29.53
C GLU A 230 23.45 8.24 30.57
N GLU A 231 22.21 7.88 30.96
CA GLU A 231 22.00 6.81 31.97
C GLU A 231 21.89 5.38 31.41
N ALA A 232 21.94 5.19 30.08
CA ALA A 232 21.79 3.85 29.48
C ALA A 232 23.11 3.07 29.33
N GLU A 233 24.28 3.70 29.46
CA GLU A 233 25.58 3.06 29.14
C GLU A 233 26.28 2.40 30.33
N GLU A 234 25.92 2.67 31.59
CA GLU A 234 26.60 2.06 32.77
C GLU A 234 26.07 0.67 33.19
N ALA A 235 25.07 0.11 32.50
CA ALA A 235 24.41 -1.14 32.95
C ALA A 235 24.85 -2.44 32.25
N GLU A 236 25.65 -2.42 31.18
CA GLU A 236 26.06 -3.65 30.46
C GLU A 236 27.43 -4.24 30.83
N GLU A 237 28.25 -3.56 31.63
CA GLU A 237 29.60 -4.03 31.99
C GLU A 237 29.64 -4.75 33.37
N ALA A 238 28.89 -5.84 33.54
CA ALA A 238 29.06 -6.73 34.71
C ALA A 238 28.57 -8.18 34.49
N GLU A 239 29.38 -9.02 33.84
CA GLU A 239 29.27 -10.48 33.88
C GLU A 239 29.76 -11.04 35.24
N PRO A 240 29.19 -12.16 35.75
CA PRO A 240 30.07 -13.29 36.07
C PRO A 240 29.51 -14.69 35.74
N SER A 241 30.33 -15.46 35.01
CA SER A 241 30.68 -16.90 35.15
C SER A 241 29.66 -17.92 35.70
N GLY A 242 29.37 -18.98 34.92
CA GLY A 242 28.48 -20.13 35.21
C GLY A 242 28.93 -21.14 36.31
N PRO A 243 28.35 -22.38 36.44
CA PRO A 243 27.97 -23.29 35.33
C PRO A 243 26.69 -24.17 35.47
N ALA A 244 26.29 -24.75 34.32
CA ALA A 244 25.67 -26.06 34.02
C ALA A 244 24.40 -26.58 34.77
N ALA A 245 23.29 -26.80 34.02
CA ALA A 245 22.80 -28.13 33.58
C ALA A 245 21.31 -28.11 33.12
N GLU A 246 21.08 -28.66 31.91
CA GLU A 246 19.94 -29.47 31.43
C GLU A 246 18.46 -29.14 31.81
N GLU A 247 17.66 -28.74 30.81
CA GLU A 247 16.64 -29.57 30.11
C GLU A 247 15.47 -28.74 29.54
N LYS A 248 15.26 -28.91 28.22
CA LYS A 248 13.99 -29.04 27.47
C LYS A 248 12.97 -27.87 27.35
N ASN A 249 12.83 -27.49 26.07
CA ASN A 249 11.61 -27.29 25.28
C ASN A 249 10.79 -26.00 25.47
N GLU A 250 10.93 -25.10 24.49
CA GLU A 250 9.85 -24.24 23.99
C GLU A 250 9.90 -24.25 22.45
N ASP A 251 8.76 -24.44 21.79
CA ASP A 251 8.57 -24.00 20.41
C ASP A 251 7.10 -23.59 20.16
N SER A 252 6.90 -22.29 20.01
CA SER A 252 5.88 -21.58 19.23
C SER A 252 6.05 -20.09 19.57
N PRO A 253 6.04 -19.16 18.60
CA PRO A 253 4.76 -18.82 17.96
C PRO A 253 4.79 -18.34 16.50
N ALA A 254 3.64 -18.57 15.86
CA ALA A 254 2.89 -17.68 14.96
C ALA A 254 3.62 -16.63 14.10
N GLU A 255 3.47 -16.78 12.78
CA GLU A 255 3.46 -15.65 11.83
C GLU A 255 2.10 -15.59 11.13
N LYS A 256 1.61 -14.35 10.99
CA LYS A 256 0.49 -13.92 10.16
C LYS A 256 1.03 -13.62 8.76
N GLU A 257 0.30 -13.98 7.72
CA GLU A 257 0.41 -13.30 6.43
C GLU A 257 -0.98 -12.97 5.88
N GLU A 258 -1.16 -11.68 5.58
CA GLU A 258 -2.05 -11.14 4.56
C GLU A 258 -1.43 -11.43 3.19
N ASP A 259 -2.22 -11.76 2.18
CA ASP A 259 -2.07 -11.12 0.86
C ASP A 259 -3.26 -11.44 -0.07
N GLN A 260 -3.68 -10.38 -0.78
CA GLN A 260 -4.73 -10.36 -1.79
C GLN A 260 -4.19 -9.61 -3.02
N GLU A 261 -4.56 -10.09 -4.21
CA GLU A 261 -4.62 -9.38 -5.51
C GLU A 261 -3.33 -9.17 -6.34
N VAL A 262 -3.13 -10.05 -7.34
CA VAL A 262 -2.47 -9.72 -8.62
C VAL A 262 -3.01 -10.61 -9.74
N ALA A 263 -3.99 -10.12 -10.50
CA ALA A 263 -4.42 -10.71 -11.76
C ALA A 263 -5.22 -9.70 -12.61
N ALA A 264 -4.56 -8.70 -13.19
CA ALA A 264 -5.20 -7.83 -14.19
C ALA A 264 -4.28 -7.21 -15.26
N ASP A 265 -2.95 -7.33 -15.18
CA ASP A 265 -2.06 -6.52 -16.03
C ASP A 265 -1.53 -7.22 -17.31
N GLU A 266 -1.63 -8.54 -17.44
CA GLU A 266 -1.03 -9.26 -18.59
C GLU A 266 -1.78 -9.13 -19.94
N LYS A 267 -2.86 -8.32 -20.02
CA LYS A 267 -3.65 -8.19 -21.28
C LYS A 267 -3.53 -6.85 -21.99
N LEU A 268 -2.78 -5.88 -21.46
CA LEU A 268 -2.62 -4.56 -22.07
C LEU A 268 -1.32 -4.37 -22.86
N GLU A 269 -0.34 -5.25 -22.68
CA GLU A 269 0.99 -5.08 -23.28
C GLU A 269 1.05 -5.54 -24.75
N ASP A 270 0.20 -6.49 -25.15
CA ASP A 270 0.22 -7.10 -26.49
C ASP A 270 -0.46 -6.24 -27.59
N ASP A 271 -1.27 -5.24 -27.23
CA ASP A 271 -2.00 -4.40 -28.19
C ASP A 271 -1.26 -3.07 -28.52
N VAL A 272 -0.28 -2.67 -27.71
CA VAL A 272 0.51 -1.45 -27.91
C VAL A 272 1.62 -1.65 -28.96
N LEU A 273 2.08 -2.88 -29.19
CA LEU A 273 3.17 -3.17 -30.15
C LEU A 273 2.71 -3.31 -31.62
N ARG A 274 1.41 -3.25 -31.91
CA ARG A 274 0.90 -3.40 -33.30
C ARG A 274 0.45 -2.10 -33.98
N ARG A 275 0.58 -0.95 -33.33
CA ARG A 275 0.18 0.34 -33.90
C ARG A 275 1.30 1.39 -33.84
N SER A 276 2.24 1.33 -34.78
CA SER A 276 2.71 2.60 -35.38
C SER A 276 3.33 2.47 -36.77
N PRO A 277 3.02 3.41 -37.70
CA PRO A 277 3.43 3.36 -39.09
C PRO A 277 4.69 4.21 -39.32
N ARG A 278 5.78 3.63 -39.85
CA ARG A 278 6.80 4.36 -40.62
C ARG A 278 7.86 3.41 -41.20
N ASN A 279 7.73 3.11 -42.49
CA ASN A 279 8.89 3.25 -43.37
C ASN A 279 8.42 3.72 -44.75
N ARG A 280 8.50 5.05 -44.95
CA ARG A 280 8.55 5.69 -46.27
C ARG A 280 10.03 5.80 -46.65
N LYS A 281 10.49 4.92 -47.55
CA LYS A 281 11.35 5.22 -48.70
C LYS A 281 11.73 3.94 -49.41
#